data_AF-A0A7D9HYX4-F1
#
_entry.id   AF-A0A7D9HYX4-F1
#
_cell.length_a   1.000
_cell.length_b   1.000
_cell.length_c   1.000
_cell.angle_alpha   90.00
_cell.angle_beta   90.00
_cell.angle_gamma   90.00
#
_symmetry.space_group_name_H-M   'P 1'
#
loop_
_entity.id
_entity.type
_entity.pdbx_description
1 polymer ?
#
loop_
_entity_poly.entity_id
_entity_poly.type
_entity_poly.pdbx_seq_one_letter_code
_entity_poly.pdbx_strand_id
1 'polypeptide(L)'
;MAQNHQTPNQQPEPMEHQTSDNIPQSEKIRKNQVENSAEGMVWRVDDMNRLHRFLVLGSEGGTYYTGERELGKENAKVILRLFKAGRGVEVVNKILTFSLEGRTAKQDPVILALAMCARSDDLPTKQRAYEVMPQICRIPTHLFMFVLYSKKVSHPSTGWGKASRKAIQKWYIEKSPMQLAMAITKYRKHKGWSHADIARVTHLKSDNPAIQCILRYAARGFTEMSTAFPDSVQNSEELNSVLSFFKAVEEMKKLTMDDEDRVVELIERQQLVREHIPTVCLGSKKVWNALLKKMPMTAMIRNLNKMTAIGLLEGNNHEQLQSVCQKLRNEDLLSRARIHPFNVLLALKQYESGRGDKGSLKWEANPIITKALEDAFYLSFKNVEPTGKRHMLAMDVSGSMQCGGCVGSPSIQPHVASAAMAM
;
A
#
# COMPACT_ATOMS: atom_id res chain seq x y z
N MET A 1 40.66 -43.33 -35.60
CA MET A 1 40.56 -43.55 -34.13
C MET A 1 40.43 -42.19 -33.47
N ALA A 2 39.23 -41.80 -33.06
CA ALA A 2 38.99 -40.64 -32.22
C ALA A 2 37.90 -41.05 -31.22
N GLN A 3 38.29 -41.15 -29.95
CA GLN A 3 37.43 -41.59 -28.85
C GLN A 3 36.59 -40.41 -28.36
N ASN A 4 35.27 -40.56 -28.41
CA ASN A 4 34.31 -39.69 -27.72
C ASN A 4 34.42 -39.92 -26.20
N HIS A 5 34.78 -38.90 -25.44
CA HIS A 5 34.57 -38.87 -24.00
C HIS A 5 33.19 -38.28 -23.69
N GLN A 6 32.23 -39.15 -23.39
CA GLN A 6 30.99 -38.77 -22.72
C GLN A 6 31.24 -38.74 -21.21
N THR A 7 31.05 -37.58 -20.59
CA THR A 7 31.01 -37.41 -19.15
C THR A 7 29.78 -38.12 -18.57
N PRO A 8 29.90 -38.92 -17.49
CA PRO A 8 28.75 -39.59 -16.89
C PRO A 8 27.78 -38.58 -16.27
N ASN A 9 26.53 -38.71 -16.65
CA ASN A 9 25.37 -38.03 -16.08
C ASN A 9 25.28 -38.38 -14.58
N GLN A 10 25.62 -37.45 -13.68
CA GLN A 10 25.42 -37.62 -12.25
C GLN A 10 23.91 -37.61 -11.98
N GLN A 11 23.34 -38.81 -11.79
CA GLN A 11 22.03 -38.95 -11.17
C GLN A 11 22.08 -38.33 -9.77
N PRO A 12 21.08 -37.53 -9.36
CA PRO A 12 20.98 -37.10 -7.97
C PRO A 12 20.85 -38.36 -7.10
N GLU A 13 21.71 -38.46 -6.09
CA GLU A 13 21.67 -39.55 -5.11
C GLU A 13 20.25 -39.69 -4.55
N PRO A 14 19.72 -40.92 -4.45
CA PRO A 14 18.41 -41.15 -3.84
C PRO A 14 18.45 -40.64 -2.40
N MET A 15 17.47 -39.81 -2.03
CA MET A 15 17.28 -39.37 -0.65
C MET A 15 17.11 -40.58 0.26
N GLU A 16 18.16 -40.94 0.99
CA GLU A 16 18.06 -41.89 2.10
C GLU A 16 17.07 -41.33 3.13
N HIS A 17 15.86 -41.88 3.13
CA HIS A 17 14.93 -41.76 4.24
C HIS A 17 15.46 -42.61 5.41
N GLN A 18 16.44 -42.07 6.16
CA GLN A 18 16.65 -42.53 7.53
C GLN A 18 15.43 -42.12 8.36
N THR A 19 14.62 -43.10 8.73
CA THR A 19 13.47 -42.99 9.64
C THR A 19 13.96 -42.55 11.02
N SER A 20 13.95 -41.25 11.28
CA SER A 20 14.27 -40.63 12.57
C SER A 20 13.04 -40.59 13.49
N ASP A 21 12.37 -41.74 13.69
CA ASP A 21 11.01 -41.75 14.23
C ASP A 21 10.89 -41.38 15.72
N ASN A 22 11.99 -41.06 16.42
CA ASN A 22 11.96 -40.72 17.85
C ASN A 22 12.94 -39.63 18.31
N ILE A 23 13.45 -38.77 17.42
CA ILE A 23 14.29 -37.63 17.86
C ILE A 23 13.34 -36.50 18.31
N PRO A 24 13.36 -36.08 19.60
CA PRO A 24 12.53 -34.97 20.07
C PRO A 24 12.86 -33.67 19.33
N GLN A 25 11.89 -32.76 19.21
CA GLN A 25 12.10 -31.48 18.52
C GLN A 25 13.22 -30.63 19.16
N SER A 26 13.56 -30.87 20.43
CA SER A 26 14.67 -30.22 21.15
C SER A 26 16.06 -30.66 20.65
N GLU A 27 16.16 -31.70 19.82
CA GLU A 27 17.42 -32.26 19.33
C GLU A 27 17.61 -32.07 17.82
N LYS A 28 18.86 -31.89 17.39
CA LYS A 28 19.19 -31.71 15.98
C LYS A 28 19.17 -33.04 15.25
N ILE A 29 18.26 -33.18 14.30
CA ILE A 29 18.25 -34.25 13.29
C ILE A 29 19.34 -34.02 12.24
N ARG A 30 19.68 -32.76 11.93
CA ARG A 30 20.74 -32.39 10.97
C ARG A 30 21.60 -31.25 11.48
N LYS A 31 22.88 -31.25 11.07
CA LYS A 31 23.88 -30.24 11.47
C LYS A 31 23.49 -28.80 11.13
N ASN A 32 22.70 -28.59 10.07
CA ASN A 32 22.27 -27.28 9.60
C ASN A 32 21.00 -26.73 10.28
N GLN A 33 20.46 -27.43 11.28
CA GLN A 33 19.37 -26.90 12.10
C GLN A 33 19.88 -25.85 13.10
N VAL A 34 19.00 -24.88 13.35
CA VAL A 34 19.15 -23.79 14.31
C VAL A 34 18.01 -23.86 15.32
N GLU A 35 18.26 -23.38 16.53
CA GLU A 35 17.25 -23.31 17.58
C GLU A 35 16.25 -22.17 17.30
N ASN A 36 14.96 -22.41 17.54
CA ASN A 36 13.90 -21.42 17.46
C ASN A 36 13.65 -20.76 18.84
N SER A 37 12.69 -19.83 18.92
CA SER A 37 12.38 -19.11 20.15
C SER A 37 11.69 -19.94 21.25
N ALA A 38 11.29 -21.17 20.94
CA ALA A 38 10.70 -22.13 21.87
C ALA A 38 11.62 -23.36 22.06
N GLU A 39 12.93 -23.17 21.86
CA GLU A 39 14.00 -24.16 22.10
C GLU A 39 13.95 -25.40 21.18
N GLY A 40 13.12 -25.36 20.13
CA GLY A 40 13.02 -26.43 19.12
C GLY A 40 13.98 -26.23 17.95
N MET A 41 14.51 -27.33 17.40
CA MET A 41 15.45 -27.33 16.28
C MET A 41 14.72 -27.26 14.92
N VAL A 42 14.96 -26.19 14.17
CA VAL A 42 14.32 -25.90 12.88
C VAL A 42 15.37 -25.53 11.82
N TRP A 43 14.95 -25.44 10.55
CA TRP A 43 15.81 -24.87 9.51
C TRP A 43 15.64 -23.36 9.41
N ARG A 44 16.76 -22.68 9.23
CA ARG A 44 16.75 -21.26 8.89
C ARG A 44 16.15 -21.08 7.51
N VAL A 45 15.11 -20.27 7.41
CA VAL A 45 14.50 -19.90 6.12
C VAL A 45 15.53 -19.14 5.28
N ASP A 46 15.54 -19.37 3.96
CA ASP A 46 16.43 -18.66 3.04
C ASP A 46 16.13 -17.15 3.02
N ASP A 47 17.16 -16.36 2.74
CA ASP A 47 17.07 -14.91 2.85
C ASP A 47 16.05 -14.29 1.86
N MET A 48 15.81 -14.91 0.69
CA MET A 48 14.78 -14.43 -0.25
C MET A 48 13.36 -14.71 0.25
N ASN A 49 13.09 -15.89 0.79
CA ASN A 49 11.80 -16.17 1.40
C ASN A 49 11.58 -15.36 2.69
N ARG A 50 12.64 -15.05 3.45
CA ARG A 50 12.53 -14.11 4.58
C ARG A 50 12.20 -12.70 4.09
N LEU A 51 12.78 -12.25 2.97
CA LEU A 51 12.38 -11.01 2.30
C LEU A 51 10.90 -11.06 1.89
N HIS A 52 10.42 -12.14 1.26
CA HIS A 52 9.00 -12.27 0.90
C HIS A 52 8.08 -12.16 2.12
N ARG A 53 8.41 -12.84 3.23
CA ARG A 53 7.67 -12.72 4.50
C ARG A 53 7.65 -11.29 5.01
N PHE A 54 8.79 -10.60 4.99
CA PHE A 54 8.85 -9.20 5.37
C PHE A 54 8.01 -8.30 4.47
N LEU A 55 8.04 -8.52 3.15
CA LEU A 55 7.24 -7.75 2.20
C LEU A 55 5.74 -7.96 2.39
N VAL A 56 5.27 -9.12 2.89
CA VAL A 56 3.84 -9.40 3.11
C VAL A 56 3.39 -8.98 4.51
N LEU A 57 4.13 -9.41 5.53
CA LEU A 57 3.73 -9.29 6.93
C LEU A 57 4.25 -8.02 7.60
N GLY A 58 5.34 -7.45 7.09
CA GLY A 58 6.07 -6.36 7.72
C GLY A 58 6.74 -6.79 9.02
N SER A 59 6.87 -5.85 9.95
CA SER A 59 7.37 -6.08 11.30
C SER A 59 6.52 -5.44 12.40
N GLU A 60 5.43 -4.77 12.02
CA GLU A 60 4.56 -4.02 12.93
C GLU A 60 3.82 -4.98 13.87
N GLY A 61 3.80 -4.67 15.17
CA GLY A 61 3.26 -5.55 16.20
C GLY A 61 4.18 -6.70 16.62
N GLY A 62 5.31 -6.89 15.94
CA GLY A 62 6.25 -7.98 16.23
C GLY A 62 5.68 -9.37 15.94
N THR A 63 6.26 -10.38 16.56
CA THR A 63 5.66 -11.72 16.71
C THR A 63 5.50 -12.03 18.19
N TYR A 64 4.84 -13.14 18.53
CA TYR A 64 4.76 -13.63 19.91
C TYR A 64 6.12 -13.67 20.63
N TYR A 65 7.20 -13.99 19.89
CA TYR A 65 8.53 -14.17 20.44
C TYR A 65 9.48 -12.99 20.24
N THR A 66 9.13 -12.01 19.41
CA THR A 66 10.07 -10.95 18.99
C THR A 66 9.37 -9.62 18.85
N GLY A 67 9.86 -8.59 19.56
CA GLY A 67 9.29 -7.25 19.47
C GLY A 67 9.47 -6.60 18.10
N GLU A 68 8.59 -5.66 17.74
CA GLU A 68 8.57 -4.97 16.43
C GLU A 68 9.94 -4.40 16.02
N ARG A 69 10.64 -3.71 16.93
CA ARG A 69 11.93 -3.08 16.65
C ARG A 69 13.01 -4.12 16.31
N GLU A 70 13.01 -5.25 17.00
CA GLU A 70 13.98 -6.31 16.79
C GLU A 70 13.70 -7.04 15.47
N LEU A 71 12.44 -7.39 15.22
CA LEU A 71 12.01 -7.99 13.96
C LEU A 71 12.34 -7.11 12.74
N GLY A 72 12.16 -5.79 12.89
CA GLY A 72 12.58 -4.82 11.87
C GLY A 72 14.09 -4.85 11.60
N LYS A 73 14.92 -4.94 12.66
CA LYS A 73 16.39 -5.06 12.50
C LYS A 73 16.78 -6.38 11.84
N GLU A 74 16.14 -7.49 12.18
CA GLU A 74 16.40 -8.79 11.56
C GLU A 74 16.12 -8.77 10.06
N ASN A 75 14.96 -8.24 9.67
CA ASN A 75 14.58 -8.15 8.26
C ASN A 75 15.50 -7.19 7.49
N ALA A 76 15.96 -6.09 8.11
CA ALA A 76 16.98 -5.25 7.52
C ALA A 76 18.31 -6.01 7.30
N LYS A 77 18.76 -6.82 8.28
CA LYS A 77 19.97 -7.66 8.14
C LYS A 77 19.85 -8.66 6.99
N VAL A 78 18.65 -9.21 6.73
CA VAL A 78 18.39 -10.10 5.58
C VAL A 78 18.69 -9.39 4.26
N ILE A 79 18.16 -8.18 4.07
CA ILE A 79 18.39 -7.39 2.86
C ILE A 79 19.88 -7.09 2.69
N LEU A 80 20.59 -6.73 3.77
CA LEU A 80 22.03 -6.48 3.73
C LEU A 80 22.84 -7.73 3.36
N ARG A 81 22.44 -8.93 3.80
CA ARG A 81 23.08 -10.18 3.38
C ARG A 81 22.87 -10.46 1.89
N LEU A 82 21.68 -10.21 1.37
CA LEU A 82 21.40 -10.32 -0.07
C LEU A 82 22.27 -9.36 -0.89
N PHE A 83 22.50 -8.14 -0.38
CA PHE A 83 23.43 -7.20 -1.02
C PHE A 83 24.87 -7.72 -1.03
N LYS A 84 25.35 -8.21 0.12
CA LYS A 84 26.69 -8.82 0.23
C LYS A 84 26.87 -10.04 -0.69
N ALA A 85 25.79 -10.76 -0.98
CA ALA A 85 25.78 -11.88 -1.91
C ALA A 85 25.64 -11.46 -3.40
N GLY A 86 25.67 -10.16 -3.72
CA GLY A 86 25.55 -9.67 -5.10
C GLY A 86 24.14 -9.73 -5.68
N ARG A 87 23.11 -9.95 -4.86
CA ARG A 87 21.71 -10.18 -5.29
C ARG A 87 20.83 -8.94 -5.21
N GLY A 88 21.41 -7.74 -5.12
CA GLY A 88 20.62 -6.52 -4.87
C GLY A 88 19.66 -6.15 -6.01
N VAL A 89 20.04 -6.33 -7.28
CA VAL A 89 19.12 -6.12 -8.42
C VAL A 89 17.95 -7.10 -8.39
N GLU A 90 18.19 -8.35 -7.99
CA GLU A 90 17.15 -9.37 -7.82
C GLU A 90 16.14 -8.94 -6.73
N VAL A 91 16.64 -8.41 -5.61
CA VAL A 91 15.81 -7.84 -4.54
C VAL A 91 14.91 -6.73 -5.08
N VAL A 92 15.47 -5.76 -5.82
CA VAL A 92 14.67 -4.66 -6.41
C VAL A 92 13.59 -5.19 -7.34
N ASN A 93 13.92 -6.17 -8.18
CA ASN A 93 12.96 -6.78 -9.10
C ASN A 93 11.86 -7.53 -8.36
N LYS A 94 12.15 -8.22 -7.25
CA LYS A 94 11.10 -8.83 -6.42
C LYS A 94 10.22 -7.80 -5.73
N ILE A 95 10.78 -6.72 -5.20
CA ILE A 95 10.00 -5.60 -4.63
C ILE A 95 9.04 -5.02 -5.69
N LEU A 96 9.54 -4.81 -6.92
CA LEU A 96 8.72 -4.34 -8.03
C LEU A 96 7.58 -5.32 -8.35
N THR A 97 7.86 -6.62 -8.45
CA THR A 97 6.84 -7.66 -8.67
C THR A 97 5.74 -7.59 -7.60
N PHE A 98 6.11 -7.59 -6.31
CA PHE A 98 5.15 -7.53 -5.21
C PHE A 98 4.30 -6.26 -5.24
N SER A 99 4.89 -5.12 -5.62
CA SER A 99 4.19 -3.84 -5.71
C SER A 99 3.21 -3.77 -6.88
N LEU A 100 3.63 -4.20 -8.08
CA LEU A 100 2.81 -4.14 -9.29
C LEU A 100 1.65 -5.13 -9.23
N GLU A 101 1.90 -6.35 -8.75
CA GLU A 101 0.91 -7.41 -8.57
C GLU A 101 0.02 -7.19 -7.33
N GLY A 102 0.31 -6.18 -6.50
CA GLY A 102 -0.51 -5.87 -5.33
C GLY A 102 -0.51 -6.95 -4.25
N ARG A 103 0.59 -7.72 -4.11
CA ARG A 103 0.72 -8.88 -3.21
C ARG A 103 0.95 -8.53 -1.74
N THR A 104 0.86 -7.25 -1.40
CA THR A 104 1.11 -6.76 -0.05
C THR A 104 -0.04 -5.87 0.40
N ALA A 105 -0.56 -6.14 1.61
CA ALA A 105 -1.61 -5.35 2.24
C ALA A 105 -1.18 -3.91 2.60
N LYS A 106 0.03 -3.74 3.18
CA LYS A 106 0.62 -2.44 3.59
C LYS A 106 1.87 -2.07 2.79
N GLN A 107 2.04 -0.80 2.45
CA GLN A 107 3.16 -0.37 1.60
C GLN A 107 4.47 -0.09 2.37
N ASP A 108 4.43 0.05 3.70
CA ASP A 108 5.60 0.36 4.53
C ASP A 108 6.80 -0.59 4.30
N PRO A 109 6.64 -1.94 4.32
CA PRO A 109 7.76 -2.87 4.13
C PRO A 109 8.37 -2.77 2.73
N VAL A 110 7.53 -2.66 1.70
CA VAL A 110 7.93 -2.51 0.29
C VAL A 110 8.77 -1.25 0.10
N ILE A 111 8.30 -0.13 0.64
CA ILE A 111 8.95 1.17 0.47
C ILE A 111 10.23 1.25 1.30
N LEU A 112 10.27 0.65 2.51
CA LEU A 112 11.49 0.55 3.31
C LEU A 112 12.55 -0.29 2.59
N ALA A 113 12.19 -1.47 2.07
CA ALA A 113 13.11 -2.31 1.31
C ALA A 113 13.65 -1.59 0.05
N LEU A 114 12.78 -0.87 -0.67
CA LEU A 114 13.20 -0.05 -1.81
C LEU A 114 14.16 1.07 -1.39
N ALA A 115 13.90 1.74 -0.27
CA ALA A 115 14.77 2.78 0.26
C ALA A 115 16.16 2.23 0.63
N MET A 116 16.23 1.02 1.20
CA MET A 116 17.52 0.34 1.44
C MET A 116 18.27 0.06 0.13
N CYS A 117 17.57 -0.40 -0.91
CA CYS A 117 18.18 -0.64 -2.23
C CYS A 117 18.69 0.66 -2.87
N ALA A 118 17.91 1.74 -2.79
CA ALA A 118 18.28 3.07 -3.31
C ALA A 118 19.49 3.71 -2.58
N ARG A 119 19.88 3.14 -1.43
CA ARG A 119 21.03 3.54 -0.60
C ARG A 119 22.11 2.48 -0.53
N SER A 120 22.01 1.41 -1.32
CA SER A 120 23.06 0.41 -1.45
C SER A 120 24.37 1.04 -1.96
N ASP A 121 25.51 0.49 -1.56
CA ASP A 121 26.80 0.85 -2.16
C ASP A 121 26.98 0.22 -3.56
N ASP A 122 26.22 -0.84 -3.86
CA ASP A 122 26.16 -1.46 -5.18
C ASP A 122 25.44 -0.55 -6.19
N LEU A 123 26.18 -0.09 -7.20
CA LEU A 123 25.71 0.86 -8.20
C LEU A 123 24.55 0.32 -9.06
N PRO A 124 24.60 -0.91 -9.62
CA PRO A 124 23.47 -1.52 -10.33
C PRO A 124 22.19 -1.56 -9.49
N THR A 125 22.27 -1.99 -8.23
CA THR A 125 21.11 -2.03 -7.31
C THR A 125 20.55 -0.64 -7.08
N LYS A 126 21.41 0.35 -6.81
CA LYS A 126 21.01 1.75 -6.60
C LYS A 126 20.31 2.33 -7.82
N GLN A 127 20.88 2.14 -9.00
CA GLN A 127 20.30 2.63 -10.26
C GLN A 127 18.94 2.01 -10.51
N ARG A 128 18.84 0.67 -10.40
CA ARG A 128 17.59 -0.05 -10.58
C ARG A 128 16.51 0.40 -9.59
N ALA A 129 16.87 0.63 -8.33
CA ALA A 129 15.93 1.12 -7.32
C ALA A 129 15.33 2.49 -7.68
N TYR A 130 16.15 3.44 -8.15
CA TYR A 130 15.63 4.75 -8.59
C TYR A 130 14.83 4.68 -9.89
N GLU A 131 15.19 3.78 -10.81
CA GLU A 131 14.47 3.56 -12.05
C GLU A 131 13.03 3.07 -11.80
N VAL A 132 12.86 2.10 -10.90
CA VAL A 132 11.55 1.51 -10.60
C VAL A 132 10.75 2.30 -9.56
N MET A 133 11.39 3.25 -8.86
CA MET A 133 10.77 4.04 -7.79
C MET A 133 9.44 4.68 -8.19
N PRO A 134 9.28 5.33 -9.37
CA PRO A 134 8.00 5.92 -9.75
C PRO A 134 6.86 4.91 -9.91
N GLN A 135 7.17 3.67 -10.26
CA GLN A 135 6.19 2.59 -10.43
C GLN A 135 5.69 2.06 -9.07
N ILE A 136 6.54 2.08 -8.05
CA ILE A 136 6.22 1.64 -6.69
C ILE A 136 5.57 2.79 -5.89
N CYS A 137 6.17 3.98 -5.96
CA CYS A 137 5.72 5.19 -5.28
C CYS A 137 4.59 5.89 -6.04
N ARG A 138 3.46 5.21 -6.23
CA ARG A 138 2.34 5.63 -7.09
C ARG A 138 1.65 6.93 -6.65
N ILE A 139 1.58 7.18 -5.35
CA ILE A 139 0.91 8.35 -4.75
C ILE A 139 1.85 9.12 -3.82
N PRO A 140 1.55 10.39 -3.48
CA PRO A 140 2.38 11.20 -2.58
C PRO A 140 2.73 10.52 -1.26
N THR A 141 1.78 9.84 -0.63
CA THR A 141 2.01 9.06 0.60
C THR A 141 3.20 8.12 0.47
N HIS A 142 3.30 7.38 -0.64
CA HIS A 142 4.41 6.45 -0.86
C HIS A 142 5.73 7.19 -1.06
N LEU A 143 5.73 8.28 -1.81
CA LEU A 143 6.92 9.11 -2.01
C LEU A 143 7.43 9.70 -0.70
N PHE A 144 6.53 10.23 0.14
CA PHE A 144 6.89 10.76 1.46
C PHE A 144 7.47 9.69 2.37
N MET A 145 6.91 8.47 2.35
CA MET A 145 7.48 7.32 3.07
C MET A 145 8.86 6.94 2.53
N PHE A 146 9.03 6.90 1.21
CA PHE A 146 10.32 6.60 0.57
C PHE A 146 11.40 7.59 0.98
N VAL A 147 11.08 8.88 1.00
CA VAL A 147 11.98 9.94 1.44
C VAL A 147 12.30 9.83 2.93
N LEU A 148 11.29 9.58 3.76
CA LEU A 148 11.49 9.34 5.19
C LEU A 148 12.45 8.18 5.45
N TYR A 149 12.20 7.01 4.84
CA TYR A 149 13.05 5.84 5.03
C TYR A 149 14.43 6.04 4.41
N SER A 150 14.51 6.64 3.23
CA SER A 150 15.79 7.02 2.62
C SER A 150 16.63 7.86 3.57
N LYS A 151 16.04 8.87 4.22
CA LYS A 151 16.73 9.70 5.22
C LYS A 151 17.18 8.87 6.41
N LYS A 152 16.31 8.01 6.96
CA LYS A 152 16.63 7.16 8.11
C LYS A 152 17.77 6.18 7.84
N VAL A 153 17.82 5.57 6.65
CA VAL A 153 18.87 4.60 6.30
C VAL A 153 20.16 5.26 5.82
N SER A 154 20.15 6.57 5.53
CA SER A 154 21.32 7.30 5.02
C SER A 154 22.27 7.85 6.09
N HIS A 155 21.97 7.68 7.39
CA HIS A 155 22.81 8.21 8.47
C HIS A 155 24.24 7.65 8.42
N PRO A 156 25.29 8.49 8.55
CA PRO A 156 25.25 9.90 8.96
C PRO A 156 25.07 10.93 7.82
N SER A 157 24.98 10.52 6.56
CA SER A 157 24.80 11.44 5.42
C SER A 157 23.40 12.07 5.37
N THR A 158 23.27 13.19 4.65
CA THR A 158 21.98 13.89 4.48
C THR A 158 20.98 13.13 3.60
N GLY A 159 21.44 12.16 2.80
CA GLY A 159 20.60 11.40 1.88
C GLY A 159 20.22 12.11 0.57
N TRP A 160 20.72 13.33 0.28
CA TRP A 160 20.28 14.12 -0.89
C TRP A 160 21.28 14.19 -2.05
N GLY A 161 21.78 13.05 -2.50
CA GLY A 161 22.67 12.96 -3.67
C GLY A 161 21.98 13.29 -5.00
N LYS A 162 22.77 13.56 -6.06
CA LYS A 162 22.30 13.90 -7.42
C LYS A 162 21.27 12.91 -7.96
N ALA A 163 21.52 11.60 -7.79
CA ALA A 163 20.61 10.54 -8.24
C ALA A 163 19.23 10.62 -7.56
N SER A 164 19.20 10.77 -6.22
CA SER A 164 17.97 10.90 -5.44
C SER A 164 17.17 12.13 -5.85
N ARG A 165 17.83 13.29 -6.00
CA ARG A 165 17.15 14.52 -6.43
C ARG A 165 16.56 14.36 -7.82
N LYS A 166 17.33 13.86 -8.79
CA LYS A 166 16.87 13.66 -10.17
C LYS A 166 15.65 12.71 -10.24
N ALA A 167 15.71 11.58 -9.54
CA ALA A 167 14.62 10.59 -9.54
C ALA A 167 13.33 11.16 -8.91
N ILE A 168 13.44 11.89 -7.81
CA ILE A 168 12.27 12.50 -7.16
C ILE A 168 11.72 13.65 -8.01
N GLN A 169 12.57 14.49 -8.63
CA GLN A 169 12.09 15.55 -9.52
C GLN A 169 11.30 14.97 -10.70
N LYS A 170 11.85 13.92 -11.33
CA LYS A 170 11.21 13.19 -12.43
C LYS A 170 9.80 12.71 -12.04
N TRP A 171 9.63 12.21 -10.81
CA TRP A 171 8.33 11.77 -10.30
C TRP A 171 7.24 12.85 -10.34
N TYR A 172 7.59 14.12 -10.11
CA TYR A 172 6.67 15.25 -10.17
C TYR A 172 6.40 15.70 -11.61
N ILE A 173 7.47 15.84 -12.40
CA ILE A 173 7.42 16.47 -13.73
C ILE A 173 6.79 15.54 -14.77
N GLU A 174 6.87 14.23 -14.60
CA GLU A 174 6.24 13.26 -15.52
C GLU A 174 4.73 13.09 -15.31
N LYS A 175 4.15 13.72 -14.28
CA LYS A 175 2.68 13.70 -14.10
C LYS A 175 2.04 14.77 -14.96
N SER A 176 0.86 14.48 -15.48
CA SER A 176 0.03 15.56 -16.03
C SER A 176 -0.28 16.59 -14.92
N PRO A 177 -0.34 17.89 -15.25
CA PRO A 177 -0.59 18.94 -14.27
C PRO A 177 -1.88 18.72 -13.48
N MET A 178 -2.97 18.27 -14.11
CA MET A 178 -4.21 18.00 -13.37
C MET A 178 -4.06 16.83 -12.37
N GLN A 179 -3.37 15.75 -12.75
CA GLN A 179 -3.08 14.65 -11.81
C GLN A 179 -2.20 15.12 -10.64
N LEU A 180 -1.25 16.00 -10.91
CA LEU A 180 -0.39 16.56 -9.86
C LEU A 180 -1.17 17.51 -8.95
N ALA A 181 -2.01 18.39 -9.51
CA ALA A 181 -2.89 19.28 -8.75
C ALA A 181 -3.78 18.49 -7.78
N MET A 182 -4.47 17.47 -8.29
CA MET A 182 -5.26 16.52 -7.49
C MET A 182 -4.42 15.83 -6.41
N ALA A 183 -3.21 15.37 -6.74
CA ALA A 183 -2.35 14.68 -5.79
C ALA A 183 -1.92 15.59 -4.63
N ILE A 184 -1.53 16.84 -4.91
CA ILE A 184 -1.04 17.75 -3.88
C ILE A 184 -2.16 18.28 -2.96
N THR A 185 -3.37 18.46 -3.48
CA THR A 185 -4.52 18.93 -2.68
C THR A 185 -5.10 17.81 -1.82
N LYS A 186 -5.13 16.58 -2.35
CA LYS A 186 -5.59 15.38 -1.66
C LYS A 186 -4.61 14.91 -0.59
N TYR A 187 -3.30 14.93 -0.87
CA TYR A 187 -2.26 14.38 0.00
C TYR A 187 -1.24 15.45 0.42
N ARG A 188 -1.69 16.50 1.12
CA ARG A 188 -0.84 17.67 1.44
C ARG A 188 0.43 17.33 2.24
N LYS A 189 0.30 16.43 3.22
CA LYS A 189 1.39 16.02 4.10
C LYS A 189 1.24 14.56 4.55
N HIS A 190 2.35 13.86 4.73
CA HIS A 190 2.37 12.54 5.35
C HIS A 190 3.70 12.28 6.07
N LYS A 191 3.63 11.67 7.26
CA LYS A 191 4.80 11.30 8.10
C LYS A 191 5.87 12.40 8.19
N GLY A 192 5.42 13.64 8.40
CA GLY A 192 6.29 14.81 8.60
C GLY A 192 6.84 15.46 7.32
N TRP A 193 6.46 15.00 6.13
CA TRP A 193 6.85 15.60 4.86
C TRP A 193 5.66 16.23 4.14
N SER A 194 5.86 17.40 3.55
CA SER A 194 4.94 18.04 2.62
C SER A 194 5.54 18.13 1.21
N HIS A 195 4.70 18.41 0.21
CA HIS A 195 5.18 18.68 -1.15
C HIS A 195 6.17 19.86 -1.21
N ALA A 196 5.95 20.91 -0.40
CA ALA A 196 6.84 22.06 -0.31
C ALA A 196 8.22 21.67 0.26
N ASP A 197 8.26 20.79 1.26
CA ASP A 197 9.52 20.28 1.81
C ASP A 197 10.29 19.48 0.77
N ILE A 198 9.61 18.61 0.03
CA ILE A 198 10.22 17.83 -1.06
C ILE A 198 10.77 18.75 -2.16
N ALA A 199 9.99 19.74 -2.58
CA ALA A 199 10.43 20.70 -3.59
C ALA A 199 11.68 21.47 -3.14
N ARG A 200 11.74 21.86 -1.87
CA ARG A 200 12.89 22.56 -1.26
C ARG A 200 14.16 21.71 -1.29
N VAL A 201 14.10 20.49 -0.75
CA VAL A 201 15.27 19.61 -0.62
C VAL A 201 15.75 19.00 -1.94
N THR A 202 14.85 18.88 -2.92
CA THR A 202 15.20 18.38 -4.26
C THR A 202 15.57 19.47 -5.24
N HIS A 203 15.35 20.75 -4.91
CA HIS A 203 15.43 21.89 -5.83
C HIS A 203 14.57 21.67 -7.07
N LEU A 204 13.30 21.26 -6.86
CA LEU A 204 12.37 20.96 -7.93
C LEU A 204 12.11 22.20 -8.80
N LYS A 205 12.30 22.05 -10.11
CA LYS A 205 12.03 23.05 -11.15
C LYS A 205 11.31 22.37 -12.32
N SER A 206 10.48 23.12 -13.03
CA SER A 206 9.77 22.66 -14.22
C SER A 206 9.63 23.82 -15.19
N ASP A 207 9.75 23.54 -16.49
CA ASP A 207 9.53 24.53 -17.54
C ASP A 207 8.04 24.65 -17.93
N ASN A 208 7.20 23.68 -17.52
CA ASN A 208 5.75 23.76 -17.70
C ASN A 208 5.12 24.79 -16.72
N PRO A 209 4.43 25.85 -17.21
CA PRO A 209 3.80 26.88 -16.38
C PRO A 209 2.71 26.35 -15.43
N ALA A 210 1.92 25.35 -15.85
CA ALA A 210 0.91 24.73 -14.99
C ALA A 210 1.56 23.99 -13.80
N ILE A 211 2.68 23.29 -14.02
CA ILE A 211 3.45 22.69 -12.92
C ILE A 211 4.05 23.77 -12.01
N GLN A 212 4.56 24.87 -12.57
CA GLN A 212 5.06 25.99 -11.76
C GLN A 212 3.97 26.59 -10.87
N CYS A 213 2.76 26.80 -11.42
CA CYS A 213 1.57 27.23 -10.69
C CYS A 213 1.25 26.27 -9.52
N ILE A 214 1.24 24.96 -9.77
CA ILE A 214 0.99 23.92 -8.75
C ILE A 214 2.06 23.94 -7.64
N LEU A 215 3.34 24.05 -8.00
CA LEU A 215 4.43 24.13 -7.03
C LEU A 215 4.37 25.41 -6.21
N ARG A 216 3.99 26.54 -6.82
CA ARG A 216 3.77 27.81 -6.13
C ARG A 216 2.61 27.69 -5.14
N TYR A 217 1.49 27.08 -5.53
CA TYR A 217 0.37 26.78 -4.62
C TYR A 217 0.84 25.96 -3.41
N ALA A 218 1.58 24.87 -3.65
CA ALA A 218 2.07 24.00 -2.57
C ALA A 218 3.03 24.73 -1.61
N ALA A 219 3.87 25.62 -2.13
CA ALA A 219 4.93 26.28 -1.35
C ALA A 219 4.50 27.59 -0.68
N ARG A 220 3.59 28.35 -1.30
CA ARG A 220 3.23 29.73 -0.92
C ARG A 220 1.74 29.94 -0.68
N GLY A 221 0.89 28.97 -1.02
CA GLY A 221 -0.55 29.06 -0.86
C GLY A 221 -1.27 29.73 -2.04
N PHE A 222 -2.60 29.78 -1.93
CA PHE A 222 -3.48 30.19 -3.03
C PHE A 222 -3.35 31.66 -3.42
N THR A 223 -3.27 32.57 -2.46
CA THR A 223 -3.19 34.02 -2.72
C THR A 223 -1.96 34.36 -3.55
N GLU A 224 -0.79 33.92 -3.10
CA GLU A 224 0.49 34.08 -3.80
C GLU A 224 0.50 33.41 -5.18
N MET A 225 -0.12 32.24 -5.30
CA MET A 225 -0.24 31.56 -6.58
C MET A 225 -1.11 32.35 -7.56
N SER A 226 -2.26 32.84 -7.11
CA SER A 226 -3.22 33.57 -7.96
C SER A 226 -2.68 34.92 -8.43
N THR A 227 -1.88 35.60 -7.59
CA THR A 227 -1.19 36.84 -8.00
C THR A 227 -0.10 36.57 -9.06
N ALA A 228 0.64 35.48 -8.93
CA ALA A 228 1.69 35.12 -9.88
C ALA A 228 1.15 34.52 -11.19
N PHE A 229 -0.03 33.90 -11.14
CA PHE A 229 -0.70 33.25 -12.27
C PHE A 229 -2.16 33.72 -12.35
N PRO A 230 -2.41 34.96 -12.78
CA PRO A 230 -3.77 35.48 -12.94
C PRO A 230 -4.51 34.75 -14.07
N ASP A 231 -5.84 34.75 -14.01
CA ASP A 231 -6.64 34.26 -15.13
C ASP A 231 -6.43 35.16 -16.34
N SER A 232 -6.12 34.55 -17.47
CA SER A 232 -5.95 35.24 -18.73
C SER A 232 -6.38 34.34 -19.87
N VAL A 233 -7.01 34.93 -20.89
CA VAL A 233 -7.36 34.23 -22.13
C VAL A 233 -6.10 33.76 -22.87
N GLN A 234 -4.94 34.37 -22.60
CA GLN A 234 -3.66 33.99 -23.18
C GLN A 234 -3.01 32.77 -22.49
N ASN A 235 -3.52 32.34 -21.33
CA ASN A 235 -3.01 31.15 -20.65
C ASN A 235 -3.36 29.91 -21.46
N SER A 236 -2.51 28.87 -21.36
CA SER A 236 -2.85 27.56 -21.93
C SER A 236 -4.10 26.97 -21.27
N GLU A 237 -4.83 26.15 -22.02
CA GLU A 237 -6.01 25.42 -21.51
C GLU A 237 -5.68 24.57 -20.28
N GLU A 238 -4.50 23.95 -20.28
CA GLU A 238 -3.98 23.16 -19.17
C GLU A 238 -3.79 24.00 -17.90
N LEU A 239 -3.19 25.20 -18.01
CA LEU A 239 -3.01 26.12 -16.89
C LEU A 239 -4.36 26.64 -16.38
N ASN A 240 -5.26 27.03 -17.28
CA ASN A 240 -6.60 27.51 -16.91
C ASN A 240 -7.41 26.43 -16.19
N SER A 241 -7.29 25.16 -16.62
CA SER A 241 -7.92 24.03 -15.95
C SER A 241 -7.39 23.86 -14.51
N VAL A 242 -6.08 23.97 -14.32
CA VAL A 242 -5.45 23.90 -12.98
C VAL A 242 -5.87 25.07 -12.08
N LEU A 243 -5.92 26.30 -12.61
CA LEU A 243 -6.39 27.47 -11.87
C LEU A 243 -7.86 27.32 -11.45
N SER A 244 -8.73 26.86 -12.37
CA SER A 244 -10.14 26.57 -12.08
C SER A 244 -10.29 25.52 -10.98
N PHE A 245 -9.49 24.46 -11.04
CA PHE A 245 -9.48 23.42 -10.01
C PHE A 245 -9.07 23.96 -8.64
N PHE A 246 -7.99 24.75 -8.55
CA PHE A 246 -7.57 25.33 -7.26
C PHE A 246 -8.60 26.31 -6.70
N LYS A 247 -9.25 27.12 -7.53
CA LYS A 247 -10.35 27.97 -7.10
C LYS A 247 -11.48 27.17 -6.47
N ALA A 248 -11.90 26.08 -7.14
CA ALA A 248 -12.93 25.19 -6.60
C ALA A 248 -12.50 24.53 -5.28
N VAL A 249 -11.24 24.12 -5.14
CA VAL A 249 -10.70 23.58 -3.89
C VAL A 249 -10.70 24.62 -2.77
N GLU A 250 -10.38 25.88 -3.06
CA GLU A 250 -10.42 26.95 -2.05
C GLU A 250 -11.83 27.40 -1.72
N GLU A 251 -12.73 27.42 -2.69
CA GLU A 251 -14.15 27.68 -2.48
C GLU A 251 -14.75 26.60 -1.58
N MET A 252 -14.52 25.33 -1.90
CA MET A 252 -15.00 24.17 -1.14
C MET A 252 -14.66 24.25 0.35
N LYS A 253 -13.49 24.80 0.72
CA LYS A 253 -13.09 24.94 2.13
C LYS A 253 -13.99 25.89 2.94
N LYS A 254 -14.70 26.79 2.29
CA LYS A 254 -15.52 27.83 2.91
C LYS A 254 -16.99 27.43 3.02
N LEU A 255 -17.42 26.42 2.28
CA LEU A 255 -18.81 25.97 2.23
C LEU A 255 -19.23 25.26 3.51
N THR A 256 -20.51 25.38 3.84
CA THR A 256 -21.14 24.71 5.00
C THR A 256 -22.20 23.70 4.54
N MET A 257 -22.98 23.18 5.50
CA MET A 257 -24.13 22.33 5.19
C MET A 257 -25.26 23.09 4.48
N ASP A 258 -25.34 24.40 4.64
CA ASP A 258 -26.37 25.23 3.99
C ASP A 258 -26.14 25.34 2.48
N ASP A 259 -24.89 25.11 2.03
CA ASP A 259 -24.46 25.16 0.64
C ASP A 259 -24.44 23.77 -0.03
N GLU A 260 -25.26 22.82 0.43
CA GLU A 260 -25.22 21.41 0.02
C GLU A 260 -25.22 21.22 -1.51
N ASP A 261 -26.05 21.97 -2.23
CA ASP A 261 -26.13 21.93 -3.70
C ASP A 261 -24.84 22.38 -4.37
N ARG A 262 -24.22 23.44 -3.85
CA ARG A 262 -22.95 23.95 -4.37
C ARG A 262 -21.82 22.96 -4.11
N VAL A 263 -21.82 22.29 -2.96
CA VAL A 263 -20.87 21.22 -2.65
C VAL A 263 -20.98 20.09 -3.67
N VAL A 264 -22.21 19.65 -4.00
CA VAL A 264 -22.47 18.59 -4.99
C VAL A 264 -22.01 19.02 -6.38
N GLU A 265 -22.34 20.24 -6.82
CA GLU A 265 -21.92 20.76 -8.12
C GLU A 265 -20.40 20.75 -8.27
N LEU A 266 -19.66 21.23 -7.24
CA LEU A 266 -18.20 21.24 -7.27
C LEU A 266 -17.60 19.83 -7.29
N ILE A 267 -18.20 18.87 -6.57
CA ILE A 267 -17.80 17.45 -6.63
C ILE A 267 -17.91 16.91 -8.05
N GLU A 268 -19.05 17.13 -8.71
CA GLU A 268 -19.32 16.56 -10.03
C GLU A 268 -18.48 17.24 -11.12
N ARG A 269 -18.38 18.57 -11.08
CA ARG A 269 -17.66 19.36 -12.09
C ARG A 269 -16.14 19.19 -12.02
N GLN A 270 -15.57 19.20 -10.81
CA GLN A 270 -14.12 19.21 -10.59
C GLN A 270 -13.58 17.85 -10.12
N GLN A 271 -14.45 16.84 -10.02
CA GLN A 271 -14.13 15.50 -9.53
C GLN A 271 -13.47 15.52 -8.14
N LEU A 272 -13.95 16.41 -7.26
CA LEU A 272 -13.42 16.52 -5.90
C LEU A 272 -13.69 15.25 -5.12
N VAL A 273 -12.73 14.89 -4.27
CA VAL A 273 -12.78 13.68 -3.43
C VAL A 273 -13.02 14.05 -1.98
N ARG A 274 -13.30 13.03 -1.15
CA ARG A 274 -13.58 13.18 0.29
C ARG A 274 -12.58 14.08 1.03
N GLU A 275 -11.29 14.00 0.69
CA GLU A 275 -10.22 14.79 1.32
C GLU A 275 -10.33 16.31 1.06
N HIS A 276 -11.10 16.74 0.06
CA HIS A 276 -11.37 18.16 -0.22
C HIS A 276 -12.61 18.68 0.49
N ILE A 277 -13.51 17.79 0.95
CA ILE A 277 -14.81 18.17 1.47
C ILE A 277 -14.70 18.57 2.94
N PRO A 278 -15.30 19.71 3.36
CA PRO A 278 -15.37 20.08 4.76
C PRO A 278 -16.04 19.00 5.61
N THR A 279 -15.51 18.76 6.80
CA THR A 279 -16.01 17.69 7.69
C THR A 279 -17.50 17.86 8.00
N VAL A 280 -17.99 19.09 8.10
CA VAL A 280 -19.41 19.40 8.35
C VAL A 280 -20.31 18.89 7.24
N CYS A 281 -19.88 18.98 5.97
CA CYS A 281 -20.64 18.50 4.81
C CYS A 281 -20.67 16.97 4.71
N LEU A 282 -19.78 16.24 5.41
CA LEU A 282 -19.74 14.78 5.40
C LEU A 282 -20.87 14.12 6.23
N GLY A 283 -21.79 14.91 6.79
CA GLY A 283 -23.05 14.43 7.34
C GLY A 283 -24.14 14.17 6.29
N SER A 284 -24.02 14.75 5.09
CA SER A 284 -25.06 14.73 4.06
C SER A 284 -25.10 13.44 3.23
N LYS A 285 -26.28 12.82 3.10
CA LYS A 285 -26.54 11.73 2.14
C LYS A 285 -26.27 12.18 0.70
N LYS A 286 -26.67 13.40 0.34
CA LYS A 286 -26.56 13.96 -1.02
C LYS A 286 -25.11 14.14 -1.44
N VAL A 287 -24.28 14.68 -0.55
CA VAL A 287 -22.83 14.85 -0.75
C VAL A 287 -22.15 13.49 -0.92
N TRP A 288 -22.48 12.51 -0.08
CA TRP A 288 -21.91 11.17 -0.20
C TRP A 288 -22.34 10.44 -1.47
N ASN A 289 -23.58 10.64 -1.94
CA ASN A 289 -24.05 10.11 -3.21
C ASN A 289 -23.24 10.69 -4.39
N ALA A 290 -22.97 12.00 -4.39
CA ALA A 290 -22.13 12.64 -5.40
C ALA A 290 -20.69 12.08 -5.38
N LEU A 291 -20.09 11.93 -4.19
CA LEU A 291 -18.77 11.34 -4.04
C LEU A 291 -18.72 9.89 -4.55
N LEU A 292 -19.75 9.08 -4.26
CA LEU A 292 -19.80 7.65 -4.60
C LEU A 292 -19.69 7.38 -6.10
N LYS A 293 -20.23 8.27 -6.95
CA LYS A 293 -20.22 8.13 -8.42
C LYS A 293 -18.82 7.89 -8.99
N LYS A 294 -17.81 8.61 -8.49
CA LYS A 294 -16.40 8.51 -8.94
C LYS A 294 -15.44 8.05 -7.84
N MET A 295 -15.96 7.51 -6.73
CA MET A 295 -15.14 7.11 -5.59
C MET A 295 -14.21 5.94 -5.94
N PRO A 296 -12.90 6.03 -5.66
CA PRO A 296 -11.98 4.90 -5.82
C PRO A 296 -12.34 3.74 -4.89
N MET A 297 -12.14 2.49 -5.34
CA MET A 297 -12.49 1.26 -4.60
C MET A 297 -11.96 1.23 -3.16
N THR A 298 -10.68 1.55 -2.93
CA THR A 298 -10.11 1.57 -1.58
C THR A 298 -10.77 2.61 -0.67
N ALA A 299 -11.21 3.75 -1.23
CA ALA A 299 -11.92 4.77 -0.48
C ALA A 299 -13.36 4.32 -0.19
N MET A 300 -14.02 3.68 -1.15
CA MET A 300 -15.38 3.12 -0.99
C MET A 300 -15.41 2.09 0.13
N ILE A 301 -14.54 1.08 0.08
CA ILE A 301 -14.44 0.00 1.09
C ILE A 301 -14.22 0.60 2.50
N ARG A 302 -13.33 1.59 2.63
CA ARG A 302 -13.01 2.22 3.93
C ARG A 302 -14.15 3.07 4.49
N ASN A 303 -15.12 3.47 3.68
CA ASN A 303 -16.21 4.35 4.10
C ASN A 303 -17.59 3.67 4.06
N LEU A 304 -17.66 2.34 3.87
CA LEU A 304 -18.93 1.60 3.90
C LEU A 304 -19.69 1.83 5.21
N ASN A 305 -18.98 1.81 6.33
CA ASN A 305 -19.51 2.11 7.65
C ASN A 305 -20.13 3.52 7.73
N LYS A 306 -19.42 4.54 7.23
CA LYS A 306 -19.93 5.93 7.23
C LYS A 306 -21.14 6.09 6.33
N MET A 307 -21.12 5.51 5.13
CA MET A 307 -22.24 5.56 4.20
C MET A 307 -23.46 4.80 4.73
N THR A 308 -23.25 3.71 5.49
CA THR A 308 -24.33 2.99 6.18
C THR A 308 -24.87 3.84 7.34
N ALA A 309 -24.00 4.38 8.20
CA ALA A 309 -24.40 5.17 9.37
C ALA A 309 -25.22 6.42 9.04
N ILE A 310 -24.98 7.03 7.87
CA ILE A 310 -25.78 8.17 7.41
C ILE A 310 -27.04 7.75 6.66
N GLY A 311 -27.29 6.45 6.48
CA GLY A 311 -28.44 5.88 5.77
C GLY A 311 -28.40 5.97 4.24
N LEU A 312 -27.21 6.08 3.62
CA LEU A 312 -27.07 6.06 2.16
C LEU A 312 -27.23 4.63 1.60
N LEU A 313 -26.92 3.60 2.40
CA LEU A 313 -26.91 2.19 1.97
C LEU A 313 -28.04 1.36 2.64
N GLU A 314 -29.15 2.02 2.95
CA GLU A 314 -30.37 1.42 3.54
C GLU A 314 -31.42 1.08 2.47
N GLY A 315 -32.45 0.30 2.83
CA GLY A 315 -33.41 -0.33 1.90
C GLY A 315 -34.13 0.60 0.90
N ASN A 316 -34.33 1.88 1.24
CA ASN A 316 -34.95 2.86 0.34
C ASN A 316 -33.98 3.38 -0.75
N ASN A 317 -32.67 3.12 -0.62
CA ASN A 317 -31.62 3.56 -1.54
C ASN A 317 -31.03 2.36 -2.32
N HIS A 318 -31.92 1.61 -2.96
CA HIS A 318 -31.57 0.34 -3.60
C HIS A 318 -30.49 0.49 -4.68
N GLU A 319 -30.50 1.59 -5.44
CA GLU A 319 -29.54 1.85 -6.51
C GLU A 319 -28.09 1.99 -5.98
N GLN A 320 -27.88 2.78 -4.92
CA GLN A 320 -26.55 3.00 -4.35
C GLN A 320 -26.01 1.72 -3.72
N LEU A 321 -26.87 0.99 -3.00
CA LEU A 321 -26.54 -0.30 -2.41
C LEU A 321 -26.15 -1.32 -3.50
N GLN A 322 -26.96 -1.45 -4.55
CA GLN A 322 -26.65 -2.33 -5.70
C GLN A 322 -25.34 -1.93 -6.37
N SER A 323 -25.13 -0.63 -6.63
CA SER A 323 -23.90 -0.13 -7.26
C SER A 323 -22.65 -0.49 -6.45
N VAL A 324 -22.70 -0.32 -5.12
CA VAL A 324 -21.61 -0.71 -4.22
C VAL A 324 -21.38 -2.22 -4.28
N CYS A 325 -22.45 -3.02 -4.18
CA CYS A 325 -22.34 -4.48 -4.19
C CYS A 325 -21.80 -5.01 -5.52
N GLN A 326 -22.23 -4.44 -6.65
CA GLN A 326 -21.74 -4.79 -7.99
C GLN A 326 -20.25 -4.48 -8.12
N LYS A 327 -19.79 -3.33 -7.60
CA LYS A 327 -18.36 -2.97 -7.59
C LYS A 327 -17.54 -3.93 -6.73
N LEU A 328 -18.06 -4.33 -5.56
CA LEU A 328 -17.40 -5.30 -4.67
C LEU A 328 -17.30 -6.70 -5.30
N ARG A 329 -18.28 -7.10 -6.11
CA ARG A 329 -18.30 -8.40 -6.81
C ARG A 329 -17.64 -8.39 -8.19
N ASN A 330 -16.91 -7.34 -8.54
CA ASN A 330 -16.27 -7.21 -9.85
C ASN A 330 -14.76 -7.45 -9.73
N GLU A 331 -14.31 -8.63 -10.19
CA GLU A 331 -12.91 -9.06 -10.14
C GLU A 331 -11.97 -8.09 -10.87
N ASP A 332 -12.34 -7.59 -12.05
CA ASP A 332 -11.53 -6.65 -12.81
C ASP A 332 -11.32 -5.32 -12.06
N LEU A 333 -12.36 -4.80 -11.43
CA LEU A 333 -12.29 -3.57 -10.63
C LEU A 333 -11.43 -3.78 -9.38
N LEU A 334 -11.58 -4.91 -8.69
CA LEU A 334 -10.75 -5.28 -7.53
C LEU A 334 -9.27 -5.38 -7.91
N SER A 335 -8.97 -6.10 -8.99
CA SER A 335 -7.61 -6.30 -9.52
C SER A 335 -6.97 -4.99 -9.98
N ARG A 336 -7.67 -4.18 -10.79
CA ARG A 336 -7.16 -2.87 -11.26
C ARG A 336 -6.90 -1.90 -10.11
N ALA A 337 -7.76 -1.90 -9.09
CA ALA A 337 -7.58 -1.09 -7.90
C ALA A 337 -6.57 -1.70 -6.90
N ARG A 338 -6.05 -2.91 -7.18
CA ARG A 338 -5.13 -3.69 -6.34
C ARG A 338 -5.68 -3.83 -4.91
N ILE A 339 -6.95 -4.20 -4.80
CA ILE A 339 -7.58 -4.52 -3.53
C ILE A 339 -7.02 -5.85 -3.06
N HIS A 340 -6.36 -5.83 -1.90
CA HIS A 340 -5.74 -7.02 -1.31
C HIS A 340 -6.76 -7.77 -0.42
N PRO A 341 -6.79 -9.12 -0.42
CA PRO A 341 -7.73 -9.91 0.38
C PRO A 341 -7.73 -9.56 1.87
N PHE A 342 -6.54 -9.40 2.46
CA PHE A 342 -6.40 -8.94 3.85
C PHE A 342 -7.13 -7.61 4.14
N ASN A 343 -7.10 -6.65 3.19
CA ASN A 343 -7.79 -5.37 3.37
C ASN A 343 -9.31 -5.52 3.30
N VAL A 344 -9.80 -6.47 2.51
CA VAL A 344 -11.23 -6.83 2.45
C VAL A 344 -11.66 -7.53 3.73
N LEU A 345 -10.87 -8.51 4.21
CA LEU A 345 -11.11 -9.20 5.47
C LEU A 345 -11.15 -8.23 6.66
N LEU A 346 -10.22 -7.28 6.72
CA LEU A 346 -10.21 -6.22 7.72
C LEU A 346 -11.46 -5.33 7.61
N ALA A 347 -11.85 -4.96 6.39
CA ALA A 347 -13.07 -4.17 6.18
C ALA A 347 -14.33 -4.92 6.58
N LEU A 348 -14.42 -6.23 6.28
CA LEU A 348 -15.50 -7.11 6.70
C LEU A 348 -15.62 -7.15 8.22
N LYS A 349 -14.54 -7.48 8.92
CA LYS A 349 -14.51 -7.52 10.39
C LYS A 349 -14.85 -6.18 11.03
N GLN A 350 -14.34 -5.09 10.46
CA GLN A 350 -14.71 -3.76 10.94
C GLN A 350 -16.20 -3.50 10.73
N TYR A 351 -16.72 -3.78 9.54
CA TYR A 351 -18.11 -3.49 9.18
C TYR A 351 -19.10 -4.29 10.03
N GLU A 352 -18.81 -5.57 10.29
CA GLU A 352 -19.60 -6.44 11.17
C GLU A 352 -19.64 -5.96 12.62
N SER A 353 -18.61 -5.25 13.09
CA SER A 353 -18.55 -4.79 14.48
C SER A 353 -19.61 -3.74 14.84
N GLY A 354 -20.24 -3.09 13.84
CA GLY A 354 -21.28 -2.08 14.03
C GLY A 354 -20.81 -0.78 14.70
N ARG A 355 -19.51 -0.63 14.97
CA ARG A 355 -18.94 0.55 15.65
C ARG A 355 -17.55 0.89 15.13
N GLY A 356 -17.21 2.17 15.17
CA GLY A 356 -15.85 2.61 14.83
C GLY A 356 -14.86 2.27 15.94
N ASP A 357 -13.62 1.92 15.56
CA ASP A 357 -12.51 1.76 16.52
C ASP A 357 -12.19 3.06 17.27
N LYS A 358 -12.44 4.20 16.61
CA LYS A 358 -12.20 5.54 17.12
C LYS A 358 -13.47 6.38 16.93
N GLY A 359 -13.85 7.12 17.97
CA GLY A 359 -15.00 8.02 17.95
C GLY A 359 -16.32 7.34 18.36
N SER A 360 -17.44 8.00 18.03
CA SER A 360 -18.79 7.60 18.44
C SER A 360 -19.66 7.03 17.30
N LEU A 361 -19.08 6.81 16.11
CA LEU A 361 -19.82 6.31 14.95
C LEU A 361 -20.32 4.88 15.20
N LYS A 362 -21.63 4.68 15.03
CA LYS A 362 -22.32 3.39 15.10
C LYS A 362 -23.15 3.19 13.83
N TRP A 363 -23.33 1.94 13.43
CA TRP A 363 -24.19 1.54 12.33
C TRP A 363 -24.68 0.11 12.55
N GLU A 364 -25.76 -0.25 11.87
CA GLU A 364 -26.20 -1.63 11.76
C GLU A 364 -25.58 -2.24 10.49
N ALA A 365 -24.93 -3.39 10.62
CA ALA A 365 -24.28 -4.03 9.48
C ALA A 365 -25.34 -4.55 8.51
N ASN A 366 -25.33 -4.05 7.26
CA ASN A 366 -26.23 -4.54 6.23
C ASN A 366 -25.77 -5.92 5.73
N PRO A 367 -26.58 -7.00 5.87
CA PRO A 367 -26.18 -8.35 5.47
C PRO A 367 -25.79 -8.48 3.99
N ILE A 368 -26.38 -7.66 3.13
CA ILE A 368 -26.09 -7.66 1.69
C ILE A 368 -24.65 -7.16 1.43
N ILE A 369 -24.20 -6.15 2.19
CA ILE A 369 -22.84 -5.60 2.10
C ILE A 369 -21.84 -6.57 2.72
N THR A 370 -22.16 -7.16 3.88
CA THR A 370 -21.34 -8.20 4.50
C THR A 370 -21.10 -9.34 3.51
N LYS A 371 -22.17 -9.83 2.85
CA LYS A 371 -22.05 -10.87 1.84
C LYS A 371 -21.21 -10.43 0.62
N ALA A 372 -21.38 -9.20 0.16
CA ALA A 372 -20.59 -8.67 -0.95
C ALA A 372 -19.09 -8.53 -0.59
N LEU A 373 -18.76 -8.22 0.67
CA LEU A 373 -17.38 -8.19 1.17
C LEU A 373 -16.78 -9.61 1.28
N GLU A 374 -17.56 -10.61 1.70
CA GLU A 374 -17.13 -12.01 1.65
C GLU A 374 -16.81 -12.44 0.22
N ASP A 375 -17.70 -12.16 -0.74
CA ASP A 375 -17.47 -12.50 -2.14
C ASP A 375 -16.22 -11.78 -2.68
N ALA A 376 -16.05 -10.50 -2.34
CA ALA A 376 -14.88 -9.70 -2.70
C ALA A 376 -13.57 -10.24 -2.10
N PHE A 377 -13.61 -10.90 -0.94
CA PHE A 377 -12.42 -11.51 -0.34
C PHE A 377 -11.85 -12.58 -1.25
N TYR A 378 -12.66 -13.53 -1.72
CA TYR A 378 -12.22 -14.57 -2.64
C TYR A 378 -11.82 -14.00 -4.01
N LEU A 379 -12.63 -13.09 -4.57
CA LEU A 379 -12.35 -12.46 -5.87
C LEU A 379 -11.09 -11.58 -5.87
N SER A 380 -10.58 -11.19 -4.70
CA SER A 380 -9.35 -10.40 -4.60
C SER A 380 -8.06 -11.24 -4.59
N PHE A 381 -8.17 -12.57 -4.49
CA PHE A 381 -7.04 -13.45 -4.75
C PHE A 381 -6.80 -13.60 -6.25
N LYS A 382 -5.55 -13.88 -6.62
CA LYS A 382 -5.26 -14.31 -7.99
C LYS A 382 -5.72 -15.76 -8.11
N ASN A 383 -6.82 -15.96 -8.83
CA ASN A 383 -7.35 -17.29 -9.10
C ASN A 383 -6.36 -18.10 -9.97
N VAL A 384 -6.18 -19.38 -9.62
CA VAL A 384 -5.35 -20.35 -10.34
C VAL A 384 -6.18 -21.61 -10.60
N GLU A 385 -5.82 -22.37 -11.62
CA GLU A 385 -6.49 -23.65 -11.91
C GLU A 385 -6.28 -24.64 -10.75
N PRO A 386 -7.35 -25.28 -10.24
CA PRO A 386 -7.22 -26.30 -9.20
C PRO A 386 -6.38 -27.49 -9.66
N THR A 387 -5.49 -27.97 -8.80
CA THR A 387 -4.60 -29.10 -9.13
C THR A 387 -5.29 -30.46 -9.12
N GLY A 388 -6.52 -30.54 -8.58
CA GLY A 388 -7.26 -31.80 -8.38
C GLY A 388 -6.64 -32.75 -7.34
N LYS A 389 -5.56 -32.35 -6.67
CA LYS A 389 -4.88 -33.17 -5.67
C LYS A 389 -5.57 -33.11 -4.30
N ARG A 390 -5.32 -34.13 -3.49
CA ARG A 390 -5.73 -34.17 -2.08
C ARG A 390 -4.81 -33.26 -1.27
N HIS A 391 -5.37 -32.29 -0.57
CA HIS A 391 -4.64 -31.39 0.32
C HIS A 391 -5.07 -31.64 1.77
N MET A 392 -4.10 -31.61 2.69
CA MET A 392 -4.37 -31.56 4.13
C MET A 392 -3.98 -30.18 4.63
N LEU A 393 -4.96 -29.39 5.05
CA LEU A 393 -4.75 -28.06 5.60
C LEU A 393 -4.74 -28.16 7.13
N ALA A 394 -3.54 -28.11 7.72
CA ALA A 394 -3.36 -28.13 9.17
C ALA A 394 -3.08 -26.71 9.67
N MET A 395 -3.98 -26.18 10.50
CA MET A 395 -3.86 -24.84 11.06
C MET A 395 -3.28 -24.90 12.47
N ASP A 396 -2.26 -24.09 12.74
CA ASP A 396 -1.74 -23.90 14.07
C ASP A 396 -2.71 -22.99 14.87
N VAL A 397 -3.21 -23.52 15.98
CA VAL A 397 -4.14 -22.83 16.91
C VAL A 397 -3.54 -22.71 18.31
N SER A 398 -2.22 -22.89 18.44
CA SER A 398 -1.48 -22.72 19.69
C SER A 398 -1.57 -21.29 20.24
N GLY A 399 -1.21 -21.11 21.51
CA GLY A 399 -1.26 -19.81 22.18
C GLY A 399 -0.51 -18.70 21.45
N SER A 400 0.62 -19.00 20.79
CA SER A 400 1.37 -18.03 19.99
C SER A 400 0.56 -17.49 18.80
N MET A 401 -0.39 -18.28 18.27
CA MET A 401 -1.22 -17.89 17.14
C MET A 401 -2.38 -16.96 17.54
N GLN A 402 -2.62 -16.79 18.85
CA GLN A 402 -3.59 -15.83 19.41
C GLN A 402 -2.94 -14.48 19.77
N CYS A 403 -1.62 -14.36 19.62
CA CYS A 403 -0.90 -13.15 20.01
C CYS A 403 -0.63 -12.22 18.83
N GLY A 404 -0.82 -10.92 19.08
CA GLY A 404 -0.55 -9.86 18.13
C GLY A 404 -1.60 -9.76 17.02
N GLY A 405 -1.55 -8.65 16.29
CA GLY A 405 -2.34 -8.44 15.08
C GLY A 405 -1.48 -8.62 13.84
N CYS A 406 -1.93 -9.43 12.89
CA CYS A 406 -1.27 -9.57 11.60
C CYS A 406 -1.21 -8.22 10.89
N VAL A 407 -0.05 -7.89 10.30
CA VAL A 407 0.13 -6.67 9.50
C VAL A 407 -0.28 -5.41 10.28
N GLY A 408 -0.07 -5.38 11.60
CA GLY A 408 -0.46 -4.26 12.47
C GLY A 408 -1.97 -4.03 12.60
N SER A 409 -2.79 -5.06 12.38
CA SER A 409 -4.24 -5.04 12.57
C SER A 409 -4.63 -5.91 13.78
N PRO A 410 -4.86 -5.32 14.97
CA PRO A 410 -5.15 -6.08 16.19
C PRO A 410 -6.39 -6.97 16.12
N SER A 411 -7.34 -6.64 15.23
CA SER A 411 -8.58 -7.39 15.02
C SER A 411 -8.40 -8.69 14.23
N ILE A 412 -7.23 -8.91 13.61
CA ILE A 412 -6.93 -10.13 12.86
C ILE A 412 -5.69 -10.78 13.46
N GLN A 413 -5.90 -11.75 14.32
CA GLN A 413 -4.84 -12.57 14.91
C GLN A 413 -4.33 -13.62 13.90
N PRO A 414 -3.10 -14.16 14.08
CA PRO A 414 -2.53 -15.17 13.19
C PRO A 414 -3.42 -16.39 12.91
N HIS A 415 -4.13 -16.92 13.92
CA HIS A 415 -5.04 -18.05 13.72
C HIS A 415 -6.21 -17.69 12.78
N VAL A 416 -6.77 -16.48 12.89
CA VAL A 416 -7.84 -15.98 12.01
C VAL A 416 -7.33 -15.80 10.59
N ALA A 417 -6.15 -15.21 10.43
CA ALA A 417 -5.52 -15.05 9.12
C ALA A 417 -5.19 -16.41 8.47
N SER A 418 -4.73 -17.38 9.26
CA SER A 418 -4.46 -18.75 8.78
C SER A 418 -5.75 -19.45 8.34
N ALA A 419 -6.85 -19.30 9.10
CA ALA A 419 -8.15 -19.85 8.72
C ALA A 419 -8.68 -19.20 7.43
N ALA A 420 -8.55 -17.89 7.30
CA ALA A 420 -8.95 -17.17 6.08
C ALA A 420 -8.14 -17.62 4.84
N MET A 421 -6.90 -18.06 5.01
CA MET A 421 -6.09 -18.63 3.92
C MET A 421 -6.40 -20.10 3.61
N ALA A 422 -7.06 -20.81 4.53
CA ALA A 422 -7.43 -22.21 4.36
C ALA A 422 -8.81 -22.39 3.70
N MET A 423 -9.67 -21.38 3.81
CA MET A 423 -10.93 -21.23 3.07
C MET A 423 -10.66 -20.81 1.63
#